data_AF-A0A9P5CRI8-F1
#
_entry.id   AF-A0A9P5CRI8-F1
#
_cell.length_a   1.000
_cell.length_b   1.000
_cell.length_c   1.000
_cell.angle_alpha   90.00
_cell.angle_beta   90.00
_cell.angle_gamma   90.00
#
_symmetry.space_group_name_H-M   'P 1'
#
loop_
_entity.id
_entity.type
_entity.pdbx_description
1 polymer ?
#
loop_
_entity_poly.entity_id
_entity_poly.type
_entity_poly.pdbx_seq_one_letter_code
_entity_poly.pdbx_strand_id
1 'polypeptide(L)'
;MDRGISPPPLKRQRVQSTLQENLSSQPRSQSSVGHGLGPTSVRVFTWNINGIQPFLPASTLPITSFFKPVGQHSKSGLGNTTTTKEKSLPDTVGSPLRAFLQRHCWPEILFLQELKISPSDSKTPATLLHAVNSPLPSENGQDLAQKTRYKLDFNLPRDKHNARGFGGKLYGVGTLLREDFASRHVATVRHASWDHEGRVTIVELGQEQTKGGDRPRPLALINIYAVNGTSAPYRSPDTGRALGTRHDHKLRVHERLRDECLGLEGRGFDVVIAGDLNVARGRLDGWPNLRTYPQQHCLNRADFNNKFFGDEDNARSEASSSNNSDSSTTFDGVDAFRAIWGNELRYTYHPRSGDEWGASCDRVDLIIVSKSLFDSGRVLQADILDSPQERGTSDHVPLWVKLRLCG
;
A
#
# COMPACT_ATOMS: atom_id res chain seq x y z
N MET A 1 6.46 42.19 -59.57
CA MET A 1 6.22 42.48 -58.15
C MET A 1 6.48 41.16 -57.41
N ASP A 2 7.70 40.68 -57.22
CA ASP A 2 8.87 41.18 -56.48
C ASP A 2 8.66 41.54 -55.01
N ARG A 3 9.57 40.96 -54.20
CA ARG A 3 9.83 41.04 -52.74
C ARG A 3 9.06 40.01 -51.89
N GLY A 4 9.69 39.19 -51.05
CA GLY A 4 11.10 39.07 -50.65
C GLY A 4 11.18 38.23 -49.36
N ILE A 5 12.15 37.32 -49.29
CA ILE A 5 12.38 36.33 -48.22
C ILE A 5 13.03 36.99 -46.98
N SER A 6 12.86 36.34 -45.80
CA SER A 6 13.78 36.25 -44.63
C SER A 6 13.58 37.25 -43.47
N PRO A 7 14.17 37.00 -42.26
CA PRO A 7 14.27 35.81 -41.39
C PRO A 7 13.76 36.13 -39.94
N PRO A 8 13.83 35.23 -38.93
CA PRO A 8 13.35 35.55 -37.58
C PRO A 8 14.35 36.42 -36.79
N PRO A 9 13.92 37.26 -35.83
CA PRO A 9 14.83 37.90 -34.90
C PRO A 9 15.06 37.08 -33.61
N LEU A 10 16.35 37.01 -33.27
CA LEU A 10 17.00 36.47 -32.07
C LEU A 10 17.18 37.55 -30.97
N LYS A 11 17.35 37.05 -29.74
CA LYS A 11 17.92 37.67 -28.50
C LYS A 11 16.95 38.45 -27.59
N ARG A 12 17.06 38.45 -26.26
CA ARG A 12 17.73 37.63 -25.22
C ARG A 12 17.36 38.32 -23.88
N GLN A 13 16.79 37.62 -22.91
CA GLN A 13 17.17 37.87 -21.52
C GLN A 13 17.04 36.60 -20.69
N ARG A 14 18.12 36.37 -19.94
CA ARG A 14 18.53 35.16 -19.26
C ARG A 14 18.42 35.47 -17.78
N VAL A 15 17.58 34.75 -17.04
CA VAL A 15 17.74 34.61 -15.59
C VAL A 15 17.86 33.12 -15.34
N GLN A 16 19.09 32.68 -15.15
CA GLN A 16 19.40 31.39 -14.53
C GLN A 16 19.23 31.56 -13.03
N SER A 17 18.57 30.61 -12.37
CA SER A 17 19.21 29.88 -11.26
C SER A 17 18.34 28.70 -10.81
N THR A 18 18.82 27.51 -11.21
CA THR A 18 19.03 26.34 -10.35
C THR A 18 17.80 25.59 -9.83
N LEU A 19 17.44 24.51 -10.52
CA LEU A 19 17.12 23.18 -9.97
C LEU A 19 16.72 22.23 -11.11
N GLN A 20 17.66 21.90 -11.99
CA GLN A 20 17.49 20.76 -12.90
C GLN A 20 18.85 20.33 -13.44
N GLU A 21 19.47 19.35 -12.80
CA GLU A 21 20.38 18.42 -13.44
C GLU A 21 20.54 17.16 -12.55
N ASN A 22 20.45 16.00 -13.21
CA ASN A 22 20.67 14.62 -12.74
C ASN A 22 19.43 13.74 -12.48
N LEU A 23 18.70 13.44 -13.56
CA LEU A 23 18.10 12.11 -13.75
C LEU A 23 18.88 11.39 -14.86
N SER A 24 19.95 10.69 -14.47
CA SER A 24 20.62 9.68 -15.26
C SER A 24 20.68 8.40 -14.43
N SER A 25 20.00 7.39 -14.91
CA SER A 25 19.92 6.04 -14.37
C SER A 25 21.26 5.31 -14.48
N GLN A 26 22.03 5.29 -13.37
CA GLN A 26 22.98 4.23 -13.02
C GLN A 26 23.17 4.17 -11.49
N PRO A 27 23.43 2.99 -10.90
CA PRO A 27 23.56 2.84 -9.46
C PRO A 27 24.92 3.36 -9.01
N ARG A 28 24.96 4.55 -8.42
CA ARG A 28 26.14 5.01 -7.67
C ARG A 28 26.24 4.23 -6.37
N SER A 29 27.32 3.46 -6.24
CA SER A 29 27.83 2.91 -5.01
C SER A 29 27.94 4.00 -3.94
N GLN A 30 27.07 3.95 -2.93
CA GLN A 30 27.25 4.75 -1.72
C GLN A 30 28.32 4.06 -0.86
N SER A 31 29.52 4.64 -0.92
CA SER A 31 30.56 4.42 0.06
C SER A 31 30.12 4.90 1.45
N SER A 32 30.61 4.18 2.44
CA SER A 32 30.25 4.19 3.83
C SER A 32 30.83 5.36 4.64
N VAL A 33 30.23 5.56 5.82
CA VAL A 33 30.72 6.26 7.03
C VAL A 33 30.77 7.79 6.99
N GLY A 34 29.71 8.38 7.55
CA GLY A 34 29.70 9.71 8.14
C GLY A 34 28.53 9.80 9.12
N HIS A 35 28.80 9.63 10.42
CA HIS A 35 27.85 9.89 11.51
C HIS A 35 27.61 11.41 11.61
N GLY A 36 26.82 11.95 10.68
CA GLY A 36 26.17 13.24 10.82
C GLY A 36 24.74 13.01 11.31
N LEU A 37 24.34 13.73 12.36
CA LEU A 37 22.98 13.80 12.91
C LEU A 37 22.04 14.46 11.89
N GLY A 38 21.82 13.83 10.74
CA GLY A 38 20.72 14.18 9.85
C GLY A 38 19.40 13.84 10.54
N PRO A 39 18.31 14.57 10.25
CA PRO A 39 17.00 14.24 10.80
C PRO A 39 16.65 12.79 10.45
N THR A 40 16.32 12.01 11.48
CA THR A 40 15.91 10.61 11.33
C THR A 40 14.67 10.55 10.43
N SER A 41 14.64 9.60 9.51
CA SER A 41 13.50 9.43 8.59
C SER A 41 13.04 7.98 8.59
N VAL A 42 11.74 7.78 8.36
CA VAL A 42 11.12 6.46 8.22
C VAL A 42 10.58 6.30 6.81
N ARG A 43 10.78 5.13 6.19
CA ARG A 43 10.09 4.72 4.96
C ARG A 43 9.02 3.70 5.28
N VAL A 44 7.81 4.01 4.86
CA VAL A 44 6.62 3.17 4.99
C VAL A 44 6.21 2.72 3.61
N PHE A 45 6.30 1.42 3.36
CA PHE A 45 5.75 0.78 2.17
C PHE A 45 4.41 0.16 2.49
N THR A 46 3.52 0.13 1.52
CA THR A 46 2.26 -0.60 1.61
C THR A 46 1.97 -1.36 0.32
N TRP A 47 1.43 -2.57 0.44
CA TRP A 47 1.18 -3.45 -0.69
C TRP A 47 0.02 -4.42 -0.42
N ASN A 48 -1.05 -4.31 -1.21
CA ASN A 48 -2.03 -5.38 -1.31
C ASN A 48 -1.42 -6.56 -2.08
N ILE A 49 -1.16 -7.65 -1.38
CA ILE A 49 -0.50 -8.82 -1.97
C ILE A 49 -1.49 -9.86 -2.52
N ASN A 50 -2.79 -9.67 -2.28
CA ASN A 50 -3.86 -10.54 -2.75
C ASN A 50 -3.58 -12.03 -2.49
N GLY A 51 -3.36 -12.34 -1.22
CA GLY A 51 -3.06 -13.67 -0.70
C GLY A 51 -1.58 -13.91 -0.45
N ILE A 52 -1.26 -14.41 0.74
CA ILE A 52 0.13 -14.60 1.16
C ILE A 52 0.84 -15.79 0.51
N GLN A 53 0.09 -16.77 -0.01
CA GLN A 53 0.64 -18.06 -0.45
C GLN A 53 1.81 -17.95 -1.45
N PRO A 54 1.80 -17.07 -2.47
CA PRO A 54 2.91 -16.94 -3.41
C PRO A 54 4.21 -16.41 -2.79
N PHE A 55 4.15 -15.88 -1.57
CA PHE A 55 5.27 -15.28 -0.85
C PHE A 55 5.87 -16.21 0.20
N LEU A 56 5.29 -17.41 0.39
CA LEU A 56 5.80 -18.43 1.27
C LEU A 56 6.73 -19.39 0.51
N PRO A 57 7.68 -20.05 1.19
CA PRO A 57 8.53 -21.08 0.58
C PRO A 57 7.70 -22.20 -0.08
N ALA A 58 8.21 -22.75 -1.19
CA ALA A 58 7.51 -23.77 -1.98
C ALA A 58 7.09 -25.01 -1.16
N SER A 59 7.83 -25.33 -0.09
CA SER A 59 7.53 -26.41 0.86
C SER A 59 6.19 -26.24 1.62
N THR A 60 5.55 -25.07 1.52
CA THR A 60 4.26 -24.76 2.13
C THR A 60 3.08 -24.79 1.15
N LEU A 61 3.34 -25.09 -0.14
CA LEU A 61 2.27 -25.21 -1.13
C LEU A 61 1.36 -26.40 -0.81
N PRO A 62 0.03 -26.27 -0.88
CA PRO A 62 -0.88 -27.39 -0.71
C PRO A 62 -0.54 -28.52 -1.69
N ILE A 63 -0.61 -29.79 -1.28
CA ILE A 63 -0.30 -30.95 -2.14
C ILE A 63 -1.06 -30.91 -3.48
N THR A 64 -2.23 -30.27 -3.52
CA THR A 64 -3.03 -30.06 -4.73
C THR A 64 -2.33 -29.22 -5.81
N SER A 65 -1.30 -28.43 -5.50
CA SER A 65 -0.48 -27.74 -6.51
C SER A 65 0.37 -28.71 -7.35
N PHE A 66 0.60 -29.93 -6.88
CA PHE A 66 1.29 -31.00 -7.61
C PHE A 66 0.36 -31.80 -8.51
N PHE A 67 -0.96 -31.76 -8.24
CA PHE A 67 -1.96 -32.43 -9.06
C PHE A 67 -2.52 -31.44 -10.08
N LYS A 68 -1.90 -31.39 -11.27
CA LYS A 68 -2.55 -30.77 -12.44
C LYS A 68 -3.84 -31.55 -12.73
N PRO A 69 -4.98 -30.88 -12.97
CA PRO A 69 -6.15 -31.56 -13.52
C PRO A 69 -5.73 -32.24 -14.82
N VAL A 70 -5.92 -33.56 -14.91
CA VAL A 70 -5.78 -34.29 -16.17
C VAL A 70 -6.86 -33.74 -17.08
N GLY A 71 -6.45 -32.84 -17.98
CA GLY A 71 -7.33 -32.19 -18.93
C GLY A 71 -8.05 -33.22 -19.79
N GLN A 72 -9.34 -32.99 -19.97
CA GLN A 72 -10.19 -33.68 -20.92
C GLN A 72 -9.50 -33.79 -22.30
N HIS A 73 -9.48 -35.01 -22.82
CA HIS A 73 -9.02 -35.32 -24.17
C HIS A 73 -9.83 -34.55 -25.22
N SER A 74 -9.26 -33.46 -25.75
CA SER A 74 -9.57 -33.00 -27.10
C SER A 74 -8.72 -33.81 -28.09
N LYS A 75 -9.42 -34.58 -28.93
CA LYS A 75 -8.89 -35.36 -30.06
C LYS A 75 -8.20 -34.44 -31.07
N SER A 76 -6.95 -34.73 -31.43
CA SER A 76 -6.48 -34.93 -32.83
C SER A 76 -4.95 -34.93 -32.92
N GLY A 77 -4.39 -35.92 -33.64
CA GLY A 77 -3.16 -35.73 -34.42
C GLY A 77 -1.89 -36.38 -33.86
N LEU A 78 -1.49 -37.50 -34.50
CA LEU A 78 -0.20 -38.19 -34.37
C LEU A 78 1.00 -37.26 -34.59
N GLY A 79 2.08 -37.45 -33.83
CA GLY A 79 3.42 -36.97 -34.17
C GLY A 79 4.38 -36.88 -32.98
N ASN A 80 5.08 -37.99 -32.71
CA ASN A 80 6.14 -38.09 -31.70
C ASN A 80 7.21 -36.99 -31.79
N THR A 81 7.47 -36.28 -30.70
CA THR A 81 8.86 -36.04 -30.26
C THR A 81 8.94 -35.81 -28.76
N THR A 82 9.65 -36.72 -28.11
CA THR A 82 10.08 -36.75 -26.72
C THR A 82 10.85 -35.48 -26.36
N THR A 83 10.34 -34.65 -25.45
CA THR A 83 11.18 -33.81 -24.58
C THR A 83 10.53 -33.69 -23.21
N THR A 84 10.99 -34.56 -22.31
CA THR A 84 10.91 -34.41 -20.86
C THR A 84 11.52 -33.07 -20.45
N LYS A 85 10.68 -32.06 -20.23
CA LYS A 85 11.03 -30.90 -19.39
C LYS A 85 10.19 -30.95 -18.12
N GLU A 86 10.56 -31.89 -17.25
CA GLU A 86 10.45 -31.66 -15.82
C GLU A 86 11.35 -30.46 -15.49
N LYS A 87 10.78 -29.26 -15.49
CA LYS A 87 11.36 -28.16 -14.73
C LYS A 87 11.06 -28.47 -13.26
N SER A 88 11.98 -29.19 -12.62
CA SER A 88 12.19 -29.04 -11.20
C SER A 88 12.40 -27.54 -10.94
N LEU A 89 11.47 -26.93 -10.20
CA LEU A 89 11.67 -25.59 -9.66
C LEU A 89 12.90 -25.69 -8.75
N PRO A 90 13.97 -24.92 -8.99
CA PRO A 90 15.12 -24.97 -8.11
C PRO A 90 14.71 -24.51 -6.71
N ASP A 91 14.95 -25.35 -5.71
CA ASP A 91 14.73 -25.14 -4.26
C ASP A 91 15.54 -23.97 -3.67
N THR A 92 16.13 -23.10 -4.50
CA THR A 92 17.10 -22.07 -4.11
C THR A 92 16.62 -20.64 -4.35
N VAL A 93 15.37 -20.42 -4.80
CA VAL A 93 14.83 -19.07 -4.93
C VAL A 93 14.40 -18.59 -3.54
N GLY A 94 15.19 -17.72 -2.93
CA GLY A 94 14.92 -17.13 -1.62
C GLY A 94 13.57 -16.40 -1.55
N SER A 95 13.14 -16.06 -0.33
CA SER A 95 11.82 -15.45 -0.06
C SER A 95 11.56 -14.21 -0.94
N PRO A 96 10.46 -14.18 -1.73
CA PRO A 96 10.13 -13.03 -2.58
C PRO A 96 10.00 -11.72 -1.78
N LEU A 97 9.48 -11.78 -0.56
CA LEU A 97 9.38 -10.61 0.33
C LEU A 97 10.73 -10.17 0.87
N ARG A 98 11.65 -11.10 1.20
CA ARG A 98 13.02 -10.74 1.58
C ARG A 98 13.74 -10.03 0.44
N ALA A 99 13.59 -10.53 -0.80
CA ALA A 99 14.18 -9.93 -1.99
C ALA A 99 13.61 -8.53 -2.27
N PHE A 100 12.30 -8.36 -2.06
CA PHE A 100 11.66 -7.04 -2.11
C PHE A 100 12.27 -6.07 -1.08
N LEU A 101 12.37 -6.49 0.18
CA LEU A 101 12.95 -5.67 1.24
C LEU A 101 14.41 -5.29 0.94
N GLN A 102 15.22 -6.23 0.45
CA GLN A 102 16.61 -5.95 0.03
C GLN A 102 16.66 -4.92 -1.11
N ARG A 103 15.88 -5.13 -2.17
CA ARG A 103 15.87 -4.26 -3.37
C ARG A 103 15.45 -2.83 -3.04
N HIS A 104 14.56 -2.66 -2.06
CA HIS A 104 14.11 -1.35 -1.58
C HIS A 104 14.89 -0.84 -0.37
N CYS A 105 16.11 -1.32 -0.19
CA CYS A 105 17.08 -0.89 0.82
C CYS A 105 16.57 -1.03 2.27
N TRP A 106 15.87 -2.13 2.58
CA TRP A 106 15.41 -2.47 3.92
C TRP A 106 14.52 -1.39 4.57
N PRO A 107 13.32 -1.11 4.02
CA PRO A 107 12.44 -0.11 4.60
C PRO A 107 12.10 -0.42 6.05
N GLU A 108 11.89 0.61 6.86
CA GLU A 108 11.59 0.46 8.28
C GLU A 108 10.25 -0.25 8.52
N ILE A 109 9.28 -0.02 7.63
CA ILE A 109 7.91 -0.55 7.75
C ILE A 109 7.42 -1.03 6.39
N LEU A 110 6.82 -2.23 6.36
CA LEU A 110 6.05 -2.75 5.23
C LEU A 110 4.67 -3.22 5.71
N PHE A 111 3.63 -2.58 5.19
CA PHE A 111 2.24 -2.95 5.36
C PHE A 111 1.80 -3.89 4.23
N LEU A 112 1.16 -4.99 4.60
CA LEU A 112 0.61 -5.98 3.70
C LEU A 112 -0.90 -6.07 3.89
N GLN A 113 -1.64 -6.05 2.78
CA GLN A 113 -3.09 -6.21 2.77
C GLN A 113 -3.53 -7.50 2.07
N GLU A 114 -4.75 -7.93 2.39
CA GLU A 114 -5.41 -9.10 1.83
C GLU A 114 -4.58 -10.39 1.97
N LEU A 115 -4.08 -10.64 3.18
CA LEU A 115 -3.24 -11.81 3.47
C LEU A 115 -3.92 -13.14 3.18
N LYS A 116 -5.25 -13.22 3.37
CA LYS A 116 -6.06 -14.45 3.22
C LYS A 116 -5.55 -15.61 4.09
N ILE A 117 -5.17 -15.32 5.32
CA ILE A 117 -4.75 -16.31 6.32
C ILE A 117 -5.97 -16.65 7.18
N SER A 118 -6.19 -17.95 7.44
CA SER A 118 -7.23 -18.38 8.36
C SER A 118 -6.85 -17.98 9.80
N PRO A 119 -7.79 -17.53 10.64
CA PRO A 119 -7.53 -17.26 12.06
C PRO A 119 -7.03 -18.48 12.84
N SER A 120 -7.32 -19.69 12.36
CA SER A 120 -6.83 -20.95 12.93
C SER A 120 -5.45 -21.38 12.42
N ASP A 121 -4.88 -20.66 11.45
CA ASP A 121 -3.59 -20.98 10.85
C ASP A 121 -2.44 -20.24 11.56
N SER A 122 -1.84 -20.90 12.55
CA SER A 122 -0.67 -20.40 13.26
C SER A 122 0.65 -20.64 12.53
N LYS A 123 0.67 -21.53 11.52
CA LYS A 123 1.90 -21.93 10.82
C LYS A 123 2.31 -20.90 9.78
N THR A 124 1.34 -20.36 9.04
CA THR A 124 1.61 -19.39 7.99
C THR A 124 2.29 -18.12 8.53
N PRO A 125 1.81 -17.47 9.61
CA PRO A 125 2.51 -16.37 10.29
C PRO A 125 3.98 -16.67 10.62
N ALA A 126 4.25 -17.80 11.26
CA ALA A 126 5.60 -18.19 11.67
C ALA A 126 6.51 -18.44 10.45
N THR A 127 5.96 -19.09 9.42
CA THR A 127 6.68 -19.37 8.18
C THR A 127 7.02 -18.08 7.42
N LEU A 128 6.09 -17.13 7.37
CA LEU A 128 6.32 -15.82 6.76
C LEU A 128 7.44 -15.07 7.49
N LEU A 129 7.37 -14.99 8.82
CA LEU A 129 8.39 -14.33 9.63
C LEU A 129 9.77 -14.97 9.42
N HIS A 130 9.83 -16.30 9.40
CA HIS A 130 11.06 -17.03 9.11
C HIS A 130 11.59 -16.70 7.71
N ALA A 131 10.73 -16.71 6.69
CA ALA A 131 11.11 -16.42 5.31
C ALA A 131 11.62 -14.98 5.12
N VAL A 132 11.03 -14.00 5.80
CA VAL A 132 11.46 -12.58 5.75
C VAL A 132 12.77 -12.31 6.50
N ASN A 133 13.16 -13.19 7.42
CA ASN A 133 14.39 -13.08 8.19
C ASN A 133 15.49 -14.07 7.74
N SER A 134 15.19 -14.95 6.79
CA SER A 134 16.16 -15.86 6.21
C SER A 134 17.03 -15.09 5.20
N PRO A 135 18.36 -15.12 5.32
CA PRO A 135 19.24 -14.44 4.38
C PRO A 135 19.07 -14.97 2.95
N LEU A 136 19.15 -14.09 1.96
CA LEU A 136 19.24 -14.48 0.55
C LEU A 136 20.68 -14.92 0.21
N PRO A 137 20.87 -15.75 -0.82
CA PRO A 137 22.22 -16.07 -1.32
C PRO A 137 23.03 -14.82 -1.72
N SER A 138 22.35 -13.77 -2.19
CA SER A 138 22.94 -12.46 -2.52
C SER A 138 23.42 -11.66 -1.31
N GLU A 139 23.03 -12.05 -0.10
CA GLU A 139 23.41 -11.40 1.17
C GLU A 139 24.67 -12.03 1.79
N ASN A 140 25.20 -13.11 1.21
CA ASN A 140 26.41 -13.77 1.71
C ASN A 140 27.60 -12.79 1.69
N GLY A 141 28.12 -12.48 2.88
CA GLY A 141 29.23 -11.53 3.06
C GLY A 141 28.82 -10.07 3.29
N GLN A 142 27.52 -9.75 3.31
CA GLN A 142 27.04 -8.40 3.66
C GLN A 142 26.55 -8.34 5.12
N ASP A 143 27.38 -7.73 5.96
CA ASP A 143 27.14 -7.52 7.38
C ASP A 143 25.76 -6.90 7.70
N LEU A 144 25.35 -5.90 6.90
CA LEU A 144 24.10 -5.16 7.13
C LEU A 144 22.86 -6.04 6.85
N ALA A 145 22.92 -6.87 5.80
CA ALA A 145 21.80 -7.71 5.41
C ALA A 145 21.58 -8.84 6.43
N GLN A 146 22.66 -9.49 6.89
CA GLN A 146 22.59 -10.51 7.94
C GLN A 146 22.05 -9.99 9.28
N LYS A 147 22.29 -8.70 9.58
CA LYS A 147 21.82 -8.04 10.80
C LYS A 147 20.41 -7.48 10.68
N THR A 148 19.89 -7.28 9.48
CA THR A 148 18.58 -6.65 9.28
C THR A 148 17.46 -7.67 9.41
N ARG A 149 16.72 -7.56 10.52
CA ARG A 149 15.59 -8.43 10.86
C ARG A 149 14.31 -7.62 10.99
N TYR A 150 13.19 -8.31 10.85
CA TYR A 150 11.85 -7.78 11.01
C TYR A 150 11.07 -8.59 12.05
N LYS A 151 10.24 -7.88 12.82
CA LYS A 151 9.11 -8.46 13.56
C LYS A 151 7.83 -8.29 12.76
N LEU A 152 6.83 -9.08 13.11
CA LEU A 152 5.58 -9.18 12.34
C LEU A 152 4.38 -9.15 13.28
N ASP A 153 3.45 -8.25 13.02
CA ASP A 153 2.11 -8.19 13.63
C ASP A 153 1.03 -8.53 12.60
N PHE A 154 -0.04 -9.17 13.03
CA PHE A 154 -1.18 -9.54 12.18
C PHE A 154 -2.50 -9.16 12.83
N ASN A 155 -3.43 -8.67 12.01
CA ASN A 155 -4.84 -8.61 12.35
C ASN A 155 -5.62 -9.48 11.36
N LEU A 156 -6.17 -10.59 11.85
CA LEU A 156 -6.91 -11.58 11.06
C LEU A 156 -8.42 -11.48 11.36
N PRO A 157 -9.30 -11.83 10.40
CA PRO A 157 -10.74 -11.72 10.60
C PRO A 157 -11.23 -12.56 11.78
N ARG A 158 -12.07 -11.99 12.63
CA ARG A 158 -12.72 -12.70 13.76
C ARG A 158 -14.24 -12.73 13.63
N ASP A 159 -14.78 -12.10 12.59
CA ASP A 159 -16.21 -12.04 12.31
C ASP A 159 -16.73 -13.39 11.79
N LYS A 160 -17.37 -14.14 12.69
CA LYS A 160 -17.96 -15.46 12.42
C LYS A 160 -19.12 -15.44 11.40
N HIS A 161 -19.67 -14.28 11.06
CA HIS A 161 -20.81 -14.14 10.16
C HIS A 161 -20.41 -13.63 8.77
N ASN A 162 -19.49 -12.65 8.71
CA ASN A 162 -19.13 -11.97 7.47
C ASN A 162 -17.81 -12.47 6.86
N ALA A 163 -16.93 -13.09 7.64
CA ALA A 163 -15.62 -13.57 7.18
C ALA A 163 -15.56 -15.11 7.07
N ARG A 164 -16.56 -15.72 6.43
CA ARG A 164 -16.68 -17.19 6.31
C ARG A 164 -16.15 -17.79 5.00
N GLY A 165 -15.94 -16.98 3.97
CA GLY A 165 -15.49 -17.45 2.66
C GLY A 165 -14.15 -18.18 2.73
N PHE A 166 -13.96 -19.16 1.85
CA PHE A 166 -12.71 -19.94 1.72
C PHE A 166 -12.16 -20.50 3.05
N GLY A 167 -13.04 -20.89 3.97
CA GLY A 167 -12.64 -21.42 5.29
C GLY A 167 -12.05 -20.37 6.23
N GLY A 168 -12.52 -19.11 6.13
CA GLY A 168 -12.01 -17.99 6.93
C GLY A 168 -10.79 -17.29 6.33
N LYS A 169 -10.33 -17.74 5.15
CA LYS A 169 -9.21 -17.14 4.40
C LYS A 169 -9.69 -15.94 3.60
N LEU A 170 -10.14 -14.92 4.31
CA LEU A 170 -10.58 -13.65 3.76
C LEU A 170 -9.80 -12.51 4.40
N TYR A 171 -9.51 -11.46 3.64
CA TYR A 171 -9.02 -10.19 4.18
C TYR A 171 -7.68 -10.38 4.93
N GLY A 172 -7.53 -9.78 6.11
CA GLY A 172 -6.31 -9.85 6.92
C GLY A 172 -5.28 -8.81 6.51
N VAL A 173 -4.65 -8.18 7.49
CA VAL A 173 -3.52 -7.28 7.29
C VAL A 173 -2.31 -7.71 8.12
N GLY A 174 -1.12 -7.43 7.59
CA GLY A 174 0.17 -7.77 8.21
C GLY A 174 1.09 -6.56 8.24
N THR A 175 1.82 -6.41 9.32
CA THR A 175 2.71 -5.27 9.55
C THR A 175 4.11 -5.78 9.89
N LEU A 176 5.02 -5.65 8.92
CA LEU A 176 6.44 -5.95 9.09
C LEU A 176 7.16 -4.69 9.57
N LEU A 177 7.86 -4.81 10.70
CA LEU A 177 8.60 -3.71 11.32
C LEU A 177 10.06 -4.12 11.49
N ARG A 178 11.00 -3.31 10.98
CA ARG A 178 12.44 -3.56 11.16
C ARG A 178 12.78 -3.50 12.65
N GLU A 179 13.49 -4.49 13.18
CA GLU A 179 13.65 -4.69 14.63
C GLU A 179 14.37 -3.52 15.32
N ASP A 180 15.40 -2.95 14.67
CA ASP A 180 16.19 -1.81 15.16
C ASP A 180 15.39 -0.50 15.19
N PHE A 181 14.47 -0.32 14.24
CA PHE A 181 13.56 0.81 14.19
C PHE A 181 12.47 0.65 15.25
N ALA A 182 11.89 -0.56 15.33
CA ALA A 182 10.76 -0.79 16.20
C ALA A 182 11.12 -0.77 17.68
N SER A 183 12.33 -1.19 18.05
CA SER A 183 12.84 -1.08 19.42
C SER A 183 13.08 0.36 19.87
N ARG A 184 13.40 1.27 18.93
CA ARG A 184 13.63 2.69 19.23
C ARG A 184 12.38 3.54 19.18
N HIS A 185 11.55 3.35 18.15
CA HIS A 185 10.53 4.34 17.79
C HIS A 185 9.09 3.82 17.95
N VAL A 186 8.84 2.51 17.99
CA VAL A 186 7.47 2.00 18.07
C VAL A 186 7.06 1.86 19.54
N ALA A 187 6.08 2.66 19.97
CA ALA A 187 5.52 2.58 21.32
C ALA A 187 4.53 1.43 21.44
N THR A 188 3.63 1.29 20.47
CA THR A 188 2.67 0.19 20.45
C THR A 188 2.20 -0.16 19.05
N VAL A 189 1.78 -1.42 18.88
CA VAL A 189 1.03 -1.89 17.73
C VAL A 189 -0.29 -2.41 18.27
N ARG A 190 -1.40 -1.88 17.78
CA ARG A 190 -2.76 -2.27 18.19
C ARG A 190 -3.67 -2.43 16.98
N HIS A 191 -4.82 -3.05 17.20
CA HIS A 191 -5.86 -3.21 16.18
C HIS A 191 -7.03 -2.29 16.49
N ALA A 192 -7.72 -1.82 15.45
CA ALA A 192 -8.94 -1.03 15.66
C ALA A 192 -10.00 -1.89 16.36
N SER A 193 -10.52 -1.42 17.49
CA SER A 193 -11.45 -2.22 18.33
C SER A 193 -12.77 -2.52 17.63
N TRP A 194 -13.17 -1.64 16.71
CA TRP A 194 -14.39 -1.76 15.91
C TRP A 194 -14.24 -2.68 14.69
N ASP A 195 -13.02 -3.15 14.40
CA ASP A 195 -12.70 -4.00 13.26
C ASP A 195 -12.72 -5.48 13.63
N HIS A 196 -13.80 -6.15 13.20
CA HIS A 196 -13.95 -7.60 13.32
C HIS A 196 -13.48 -8.36 12.08
N GLU A 197 -13.17 -7.67 10.98
CA GLU A 197 -12.80 -8.29 9.71
C GLU A 197 -11.28 -8.38 9.47
N GLY A 198 -10.47 -7.92 10.43
CA GLY A 198 -9.01 -8.02 10.34
C GLY A 198 -8.43 -7.13 9.26
N ARG A 199 -8.94 -5.91 9.14
CA ARG A 199 -8.66 -4.94 8.08
C ARG A 199 -7.74 -3.80 8.51
N VAL A 200 -7.59 -3.54 9.81
CA VAL A 200 -6.91 -2.33 10.30
C VAL A 200 -5.92 -2.65 11.42
N THR A 201 -4.66 -2.27 11.23
CA THR A 201 -3.62 -2.24 12.27
C THR A 201 -3.08 -0.83 12.41
N ILE A 202 -2.77 -0.42 13.64
CA ILE A 202 -2.31 0.92 13.98
C ILE A 202 -0.97 0.80 14.73
N VAL A 203 0.06 1.42 14.19
CA VAL A 203 1.39 1.52 14.78
C VAL A 203 1.55 2.94 15.34
N GLU A 204 1.60 3.08 16.65
CA GLU A 204 1.83 4.36 17.31
C GLU A 204 3.31 4.48 17.64
N LEU A 205 3.96 5.53 17.12
CA LEU A 205 5.35 5.82 17.42
C LEU A 205 5.46 6.58 18.74
N GLY A 206 6.52 6.30 19.50
CA GLY A 206 6.83 6.97 20.75
C GLY A 206 7.24 8.42 20.54
N GLN A 207 6.96 9.26 21.53
CA GLN A 207 7.46 10.62 21.56
C GLN A 207 8.92 10.62 22.04
N GLU A 208 9.85 11.10 21.21
CA GLU A 208 11.22 11.29 21.67
C GLU A 208 11.30 12.43 22.69
N GLN A 209 12.08 12.22 23.77
CA GLN A 209 12.29 13.24 24.78
C GLN A 209 13.30 14.28 24.28
N THR A 210 12.84 15.36 23.66
CA THR A 210 13.71 16.45 23.24
C THR A 210 13.62 17.65 24.19
N LYS A 211 14.76 18.19 24.62
CA LYS A 211 14.79 19.40 25.48
C LYS A 211 14.55 20.64 24.60
N GLY A 212 13.33 21.16 24.54
CA GLY A 212 13.00 22.38 23.79
C GLY A 212 11.52 22.48 23.43
N GLY A 213 10.99 23.71 23.42
CA GLY A 213 9.56 24.02 23.50
C GLY A 213 8.71 23.89 22.22
N ASP A 214 9.25 23.37 21.12
CA ASP A 214 8.45 23.11 19.91
C ASP A 214 8.75 21.69 19.42
N ARG A 215 7.91 20.72 19.82
CA ARG A 215 8.11 19.31 19.51
C ARG A 215 7.18 18.91 18.36
N PRO A 216 7.71 18.35 17.27
CA PRO A 216 6.86 17.77 16.26
C PRO A 216 6.06 16.59 16.84
N ARG A 217 4.84 16.43 16.35
CA ARG A 217 3.88 15.42 16.82
C ARG A 217 4.39 14.00 16.52
N PRO A 218 4.25 13.02 17.42
CA PRO A 218 4.55 11.63 17.10
C PRO A 218 3.66 11.13 15.95
N LEU A 219 4.11 10.11 15.23
CA LEU A 219 3.33 9.53 14.12
C LEU A 219 2.44 8.39 14.60
N ALA A 220 1.23 8.31 14.05
CA ALA A 220 0.40 7.11 14.06
C ALA A 220 0.21 6.62 12.64
N LEU A 221 0.62 5.37 12.38
CA LEU A 221 0.63 4.77 11.04
C LEU A 221 -0.43 3.68 10.98
N ILE A 222 -1.40 3.82 10.07
CA ILE A 222 -2.55 2.95 9.92
C ILE A 222 -2.36 2.12 8.65
N ASN A 223 -2.25 0.80 8.82
CA ASN A 223 -2.33 -0.18 7.75
C ASN A 223 -3.79 -0.56 7.54
N ILE A 224 -4.30 -0.44 6.31
CA ILE A 224 -5.70 -0.71 6.03
C ILE A 224 -5.94 -1.50 4.74
N TYR A 225 -6.85 -2.46 4.82
CA TYR A 225 -7.53 -3.09 3.69
C TYR A 225 -9.04 -2.80 3.77
N ALA A 226 -9.49 -1.73 3.11
CA ALA A 226 -10.87 -1.27 3.19
C ALA A 226 -11.85 -2.20 2.47
N VAL A 227 -13.15 -1.96 2.69
CA VAL A 227 -14.21 -2.79 2.16
C VAL A 227 -14.42 -2.49 0.66
N ASN A 228 -14.41 -3.49 -0.22
CA ASN A 228 -14.71 -3.30 -1.65
C ASN A 228 -16.18 -2.84 -1.88
N GLY A 229 -17.11 -3.40 -1.11
CA GLY A 229 -18.54 -3.08 -1.13
C GLY A 229 -19.29 -3.91 -2.19
N THR A 230 -20.36 -4.59 -1.78
CA THR A 230 -21.22 -5.41 -2.65
C THR A 230 -22.67 -5.36 -2.15
N SER A 231 -23.60 -5.86 -2.97
CA SER A 231 -25.01 -6.02 -2.55
C SER A 231 -25.23 -7.20 -1.58
N ALA A 232 -24.18 -7.94 -1.23
CA ALA A 232 -24.30 -9.03 -0.26
C ALA A 232 -24.72 -8.48 1.10
N PRO A 233 -25.57 -9.20 1.87
CA PRO A 233 -25.94 -8.78 3.21
C PRO A 233 -24.71 -8.67 4.12
N TYR A 234 -24.65 -7.59 4.90
CA TYR A 234 -23.73 -7.48 6.04
C TYR A 234 -24.49 -7.80 7.32
N ARG A 235 -23.90 -8.62 8.18
CA ARG A 235 -24.51 -9.08 9.43
C ARG A 235 -23.81 -8.48 10.63
N SER A 236 -24.54 -8.26 11.72
CA SER A 236 -23.95 -7.93 13.03
C SER A 236 -22.94 -9.01 13.44
N PRO A 237 -21.70 -8.67 13.82
CA PRO A 237 -20.71 -9.64 14.30
C PRO A 237 -21.18 -10.39 15.56
N ASP A 238 -21.95 -9.73 16.41
CA ASP A 238 -22.41 -10.29 17.70
C ASP A 238 -23.64 -11.20 17.53
N THR A 239 -24.64 -10.72 16.79
CA THR A 239 -25.98 -11.34 16.72
C THR A 239 -26.27 -12.09 15.41
N GLY A 240 -25.50 -11.85 14.35
CA GLY A 240 -25.74 -12.40 13.02
C GLY A 240 -26.93 -11.80 12.26
N ARG A 241 -27.63 -10.83 12.85
CA ARG A 241 -28.78 -10.14 12.23
C ARG A 241 -28.30 -9.25 11.09
N ALA A 242 -29.04 -9.19 9.98
CA ALA A 242 -28.69 -8.34 8.85
C ALA A 242 -28.79 -6.85 9.23
N LEU A 243 -27.75 -6.07 8.90
CA LEU A 243 -27.62 -4.63 9.16
C LEU A 243 -27.51 -3.82 7.84
N GLY A 244 -28.11 -4.33 6.78
CA GLY A 244 -27.98 -3.83 5.41
C GLY A 244 -27.00 -4.65 4.58
N THR A 245 -26.32 -4.00 3.66
CA THR A 245 -25.42 -4.59 2.66
C THR A 245 -23.94 -4.31 2.97
N ARG A 246 -23.04 -4.93 2.21
CA ARG A 246 -21.61 -4.62 2.25
C ARG A 246 -21.31 -3.20 1.77
N HIS A 247 -22.17 -2.61 0.93
CA HIS A 247 -22.07 -1.20 0.58
C HIS A 247 -22.32 -0.29 1.78
N ASP A 248 -23.38 -0.55 2.56
CA ASP A 248 -23.66 0.21 3.78
C ASP A 248 -22.54 0.04 4.82
N HIS A 249 -21.98 -1.17 4.91
CA HIS A 249 -20.84 -1.41 5.79
C HIS A 249 -19.58 -0.64 5.35
N LYS A 250 -19.33 -0.49 4.05
CA LYS A 250 -18.21 0.32 3.55
C LYS A 250 -18.31 1.77 4.02
N LEU A 251 -19.48 2.40 3.90
CA LEU A 251 -19.71 3.78 4.35
C LEU A 251 -19.49 3.94 5.87
N ARG A 252 -19.93 2.95 6.66
CA ARG A 252 -19.67 2.90 8.12
C ARG A 252 -18.21 2.69 8.45
N VAL A 253 -17.47 1.93 7.64
CA VAL A 253 -16.01 1.78 7.82
C VAL A 253 -15.28 3.08 7.51
N HIS A 254 -15.70 3.83 6.48
CA HIS A 254 -15.15 5.17 6.23
C HIS A 254 -15.35 6.09 7.44
N GLU A 255 -16.55 6.09 8.01
CA GLU A 255 -16.86 6.88 9.22
C GLU A 255 -16.00 6.48 10.41
N ARG A 256 -15.93 5.19 10.75
CA ARG A 256 -15.12 4.69 11.87
C ARG A 256 -13.63 4.94 11.68
N LEU A 257 -13.12 4.80 10.46
CA LEU A 257 -11.73 5.10 10.15
C LEU A 257 -11.43 6.58 10.31
N ARG A 258 -12.30 7.47 9.82
CA ARG A 258 -12.17 8.91 10.01
C ARG A 258 -12.16 9.27 11.51
N ASP A 259 -13.10 8.72 12.28
CA ASP A 259 -13.20 9.00 13.72
C ASP A 259 -11.98 8.49 14.48
N GLU A 260 -11.41 7.33 14.08
CA GLU A 260 -10.14 6.84 14.61
C GLU A 260 -8.99 7.82 14.32
N CYS A 261 -8.93 8.39 13.11
CA CYS A 261 -7.92 9.37 12.73
C CYS A 261 -8.07 10.68 13.52
N LEU A 262 -9.29 11.20 13.64
CA LEU A 262 -9.59 12.39 14.45
C LEU A 262 -9.29 12.15 15.94
N GLY A 263 -9.58 10.95 16.46
CA GLY A 263 -9.23 10.56 17.82
C GLY A 263 -7.72 10.46 18.04
N LEU A 264 -6.96 10.01 17.05
CA LEU A 264 -5.49 10.04 17.06
C LEU A 264 -4.96 11.47 17.03
N GLU A 265 -5.53 12.34 16.21
CA GLU A 265 -5.17 13.76 16.18
C GLU A 265 -5.52 14.46 17.49
N GLY A 266 -6.66 14.17 18.11
CA GLY A 266 -7.01 14.69 19.44
C GLY A 266 -6.03 14.25 20.54
N ARG A 267 -5.36 13.11 20.36
CA ARG A 267 -4.28 12.63 21.25
C ARG A 267 -2.89 13.19 20.90
N GLY A 268 -2.81 14.09 19.91
CA GLY A 268 -1.57 14.76 19.55
C GLY A 268 -0.72 14.03 18.51
N PHE A 269 -1.22 12.99 17.84
CA PHE A 269 -0.49 12.32 16.74
C PHE A 269 -0.67 13.05 15.41
N ASP A 270 0.36 13.06 14.58
CA ASP A 270 0.22 13.19 13.13
C ASP A 270 -0.13 11.80 12.56
N VAL A 271 -1.09 11.72 11.65
CA VAL A 271 -1.67 10.46 11.18
C VAL A 271 -1.24 10.15 9.76
N VAL A 272 -0.96 8.88 9.47
CA VAL A 272 -0.70 8.36 8.13
C VAL A 272 -1.58 7.14 7.89
N ILE A 273 -2.49 7.20 6.94
CA ILE A 273 -3.30 6.07 6.47
C ILE A 273 -2.63 5.52 5.22
N ALA A 274 -2.32 4.22 5.19
CA ALA A 274 -1.66 3.58 4.06
C ALA A 274 -2.24 2.19 3.76
N GLY A 275 -2.63 1.97 2.51
CA GLY A 275 -3.10 0.68 2.02
C GLY A 275 -4.21 0.78 0.98
N ASP A 276 -4.83 -0.35 0.68
CA ASP A 276 -5.92 -0.47 -0.27
C ASP A 276 -7.22 0.07 0.33
N LEU A 277 -7.66 1.25 -0.14
CA LEU A 277 -8.91 1.87 0.31
C LEU A 277 -10.09 1.49 -0.57
N ASN A 278 -9.87 0.72 -1.64
CA ASN A 278 -10.90 0.31 -2.60
C ASN A 278 -11.70 1.51 -3.15
N VAL A 279 -11.06 2.68 -3.29
CA VAL A 279 -11.65 3.92 -3.82
C VAL A 279 -10.60 4.64 -4.66
N ALA A 280 -10.85 4.74 -5.97
CA ALA A 280 -10.19 5.74 -6.81
C ALA A 280 -10.86 7.11 -6.55
N ARG A 281 -10.12 8.19 -6.28
CA ARG A 281 -10.73 9.42 -5.74
C ARG A 281 -11.37 10.32 -6.79
N GLY A 282 -10.70 10.46 -7.93
CA GLY A 282 -11.16 11.33 -9.00
C GLY A 282 -10.75 10.81 -10.37
N ARG A 283 -10.98 11.62 -11.40
CA ARG A 283 -10.85 11.19 -12.81
C ARG A 283 -9.47 10.63 -13.15
N LEU A 284 -8.42 11.21 -12.56
CA LEU A 284 -7.02 10.83 -12.77
C LEU A 284 -6.67 9.45 -12.20
N ASP A 285 -7.54 8.87 -11.38
CA ASP A 285 -7.29 7.64 -10.63
C ASP A 285 -7.92 6.39 -11.27
N GLY A 286 -8.44 6.49 -12.50
CA GLY A 286 -8.96 5.35 -13.24
C GLY A 286 -8.70 5.47 -14.74
N TRP A 287 -8.33 4.37 -15.37
CA TRP A 287 -8.04 4.28 -16.80
C TRP A 287 -8.67 3.02 -17.42
N PRO A 288 -9.24 3.10 -18.64
CA PRO A 288 -9.36 4.29 -19.48
C PRO A 288 -10.33 5.34 -18.94
N ASN A 289 -11.19 4.95 -17.98
CA ASN A 289 -12.11 5.86 -17.33
C ASN A 289 -12.27 5.48 -15.86
N LEU A 290 -12.61 6.48 -15.06
CA LEU A 290 -13.04 6.27 -13.69
C LEU A 290 -14.32 5.43 -13.64
N ARG A 291 -14.33 4.35 -12.86
CA ARG A 291 -15.51 3.47 -12.74
C ARG A 291 -16.70 4.18 -12.12
N THR A 292 -17.78 4.38 -12.88
CA THR A 292 -19.03 5.02 -12.39
C THR A 292 -20.20 4.05 -12.22
N TYR A 293 -20.05 2.81 -12.70
CA TYR A 293 -21.05 1.76 -12.60
C TYR A 293 -20.52 0.55 -11.81
N PRO A 294 -21.30 -0.04 -10.88
CA PRO A 294 -22.60 0.45 -10.41
C PRO A 294 -22.52 1.81 -9.72
N GLN A 295 -23.66 2.52 -9.63
CA GLN A 295 -23.76 3.87 -9.02
C GLN A 295 -23.13 3.95 -7.63
N GLN A 296 -23.10 2.83 -6.92
CA GLN A 296 -22.49 2.73 -5.60
C GLN A 296 -20.99 3.08 -5.59
N HIS A 297 -20.25 2.92 -6.69
CA HIS A 297 -18.88 3.42 -6.77
C HIS A 297 -18.82 4.95 -6.66
N CYS A 298 -19.77 5.66 -7.29
CA CYS A 298 -19.88 7.11 -7.15
C CYS A 298 -20.24 7.51 -5.71
N LEU A 299 -21.21 6.83 -5.10
CA LEU A 299 -21.63 7.13 -3.72
C LEU A 299 -20.50 6.90 -2.70
N ASN A 300 -19.83 5.75 -2.80
CA ASN A 300 -18.70 5.43 -1.92
C ASN A 300 -17.55 6.44 -2.07
N ARG A 301 -17.28 6.88 -3.30
CA ARG A 301 -16.22 7.86 -3.58
C ARG A 301 -16.55 9.23 -3.03
N ALA A 302 -17.79 9.71 -3.23
CA ALA A 302 -18.23 10.99 -2.67
C ALA A 302 -18.18 10.96 -1.13
N ASP A 303 -18.68 9.90 -0.51
CA ASP A 303 -18.59 9.70 0.95
C ASP A 303 -17.14 9.68 1.46
N PHE A 304 -16.27 8.97 0.75
CA PHE A 304 -14.85 8.90 1.07
C PHE A 304 -14.18 10.27 0.95
N ASN A 305 -14.38 10.98 -0.16
CA ASN A 305 -13.78 12.29 -0.39
C ASN A 305 -14.23 13.32 0.66
N ASN A 306 -15.52 13.36 0.98
CA ASN A 306 -16.06 14.26 2.00
C ASN A 306 -15.54 13.97 3.40
N LYS A 307 -15.28 12.69 3.75
CA LYS A 307 -14.82 12.32 5.08
C LYS A 307 -13.33 12.55 5.29
N PHE A 308 -12.53 12.38 4.23
CA PHE A 308 -11.07 12.31 4.37
C PHE A 308 -10.31 13.52 3.83
N PHE A 309 -10.91 14.39 3.01
CA PHE A 309 -10.17 15.46 2.34
C PHE A 309 -10.94 16.78 2.30
N GLY A 310 -10.24 17.88 2.55
CA GLY A 310 -10.76 19.22 2.33
C GLY A 310 -10.79 19.62 0.84
N ASP A 311 -11.36 20.80 0.58
CA ASP A 311 -11.60 21.31 -0.78
C ASP A 311 -10.32 21.42 -1.61
N GLU A 312 -9.20 21.81 -1.00
CA GLU A 312 -7.91 21.95 -1.68
C GLU A 312 -7.44 20.60 -2.26
N ASP A 313 -7.49 19.54 -1.46
CA ASP A 313 -7.00 18.22 -1.87
C ASP A 313 -8.02 17.48 -2.77
N ASN A 314 -9.31 17.74 -2.61
CA ASN A 314 -10.34 17.28 -3.56
C ASN A 314 -10.17 17.92 -4.93
N ALA A 315 -9.93 19.24 -4.99
CA ALA A 315 -9.64 19.93 -6.24
C ALA A 315 -8.40 19.36 -6.94
N ARG A 316 -7.32 19.11 -6.16
CA ARG A 316 -6.07 18.52 -6.66
C ARG A 316 -6.27 17.15 -7.32
N SER A 317 -7.22 16.36 -6.83
CA SER A 317 -7.48 15.00 -7.33
C SER A 317 -8.55 14.94 -8.42
N GLU A 318 -9.07 16.10 -8.88
CA GLU A 318 -10.28 16.17 -9.72
C GLU A 318 -11.44 15.37 -9.11
N ALA A 319 -11.54 15.39 -7.78
CA ALA A 319 -12.56 14.71 -7.01
C ALA A 319 -13.73 15.67 -6.77
N SER A 320 -14.95 15.20 -6.98
CA SER A 320 -16.14 15.96 -6.59
C SER A 320 -16.34 15.85 -5.07
N SER A 321 -16.32 16.98 -4.37
CA SER A 321 -16.93 17.13 -3.05
C SER A 321 -18.44 17.26 -3.25
N SER A 322 -19.27 16.56 -2.48
CA SER A 322 -20.70 16.89 -2.47
C SER A 322 -20.94 18.09 -1.56
N ASN A 323 -21.68 19.10 -2.02
CA ASN A 323 -22.09 20.27 -1.24
C ASN A 323 -23.03 19.93 -0.06
N ASN A 324 -23.19 18.64 0.28
CA ASN A 324 -24.00 18.25 1.42
C ASN A 324 -23.25 18.60 2.70
N SER A 325 -23.61 19.76 3.24
CA SER A 325 -23.26 20.34 4.52
C SER A 325 -23.75 19.52 5.71
N ASP A 326 -23.72 18.18 5.64
CA ASP A 326 -23.96 17.37 6.82
C ASP A 326 -22.74 17.56 7.72
N SER A 327 -22.98 18.09 8.93
CA SER A 327 -22.02 18.69 9.86
C SER A 327 -20.98 17.73 10.45
N SER A 328 -20.73 16.59 9.81
CA SER A 328 -19.74 15.63 10.26
C SER A 328 -18.33 16.18 10.01
N THR A 329 -17.52 16.20 11.06
CA THR A 329 -16.11 16.64 11.02
C THR A 329 -15.33 15.86 9.97
N THR A 330 -14.68 16.56 9.05
CA THR A 330 -13.77 15.99 8.03
C THR A 330 -12.39 15.76 8.64
N PHE A 331 -11.69 14.70 8.26
CA PHE A 331 -10.29 14.46 8.70
C PHE A 331 -9.31 15.47 8.09
N ASP A 332 -9.63 16.02 6.91
CA ASP A 332 -8.81 17.00 6.19
C ASP A 332 -7.38 16.50 5.94
N GLY A 333 -7.26 15.26 5.43
CA GLY A 333 -6.00 14.67 5.03
C GLY A 333 -5.51 15.18 3.67
N VAL A 334 -4.26 14.85 3.35
CA VAL A 334 -3.60 15.11 2.08
C VAL A 334 -3.21 13.80 1.43
N ASP A 335 -3.61 13.59 0.18
CA ASP A 335 -3.13 12.46 -0.63
C ASP A 335 -1.69 12.72 -1.07
N ALA A 336 -0.76 12.02 -0.43
CA ALA A 336 0.67 12.30 -0.57
C ALA A 336 1.16 12.14 -2.02
N PHE A 337 0.58 11.22 -2.80
CA PHE A 337 0.96 11.05 -4.20
C PHE A 337 0.52 12.23 -5.04
N ARG A 338 -0.76 12.63 -4.94
CA ARG A 338 -1.31 13.76 -5.70
C ARG A 338 -0.67 15.08 -5.29
N ALA A 339 -0.36 15.25 -4.01
CA ALA A 339 0.33 16.43 -3.51
C ALA A 339 1.74 16.62 -4.09
N ILE A 340 2.47 15.53 -4.33
CA ILE A 340 3.85 15.57 -4.85
C ILE A 340 3.89 15.56 -6.38
N TRP A 341 3.05 14.75 -7.01
CA TRP A 341 3.12 14.47 -8.45
C TRP A 341 2.00 15.13 -9.27
N GLY A 342 1.04 15.81 -8.63
CA GLY A 342 -0.07 16.48 -9.30
C GLY A 342 -0.83 15.53 -10.22
N ASN A 343 -0.79 15.81 -11.52
CA ASN A 343 -1.60 15.13 -12.53
C ASN A 343 -0.95 13.89 -13.15
N GLU A 344 0.21 13.46 -12.66
CA GLU A 344 0.89 12.25 -13.15
C GLU A 344 -0.01 11.01 -13.05
N LEU A 345 -0.04 10.21 -14.12
CA LEU A 345 -0.87 9.00 -14.19
C LEU A 345 -0.03 7.80 -13.75
N ARG A 346 -0.27 7.34 -12.52
CA ARG A 346 0.23 6.06 -12.00
C ARG A 346 -0.87 5.36 -11.24
N TYR A 347 -0.90 4.05 -11.33
CA TYR A 347 -1.98 3.22 -10.83
C TYR A 347 -1.44 2.17 -9.87
N THR A 348 -2.34 1.69 -9.01
CA THR A 348 -1.96 0.71 -7.98
C THR A 348 -2.58 -0.64 -8.24
N TYR A 349 -3.72 -0.71 -8.93
CA TYR A 349 -4.43 -1.93 -9.31
C TYR A 349 -4.38 -2.14 -10.83
N HIS A 350 -3.94 -3.32 -11.23
CA HIS A 350 -3.88 -3.79 -12.61
C HIS A 350 -4.50 -5.21 -12.67
N PRO A 351 -5.65 -5.38 -13.35
CA PRO A 351 -6.28 -6.68 -13.52
C PRO A 351 -5.30 -7.74 -14.02
N ARG A 352 -5.48 -8.99 -13.57
CA ARG A 352 -4.67 -10.12 -14.05
C ARG A 352 -5.09 -10.63 -15.44
N SER A 353 -6.13 -10.06 -16.05
CA SER A 353 -6.54 -10.46 -17.40
C SER A 353 -5.36 -10.28 -18.37
N GLY A 354 -5.28 -11.13 -19.40
CA GLY A 354 -4.17 -11.16 -20.36
C GLY A 354 -4.09 -9.95 -21.29
N ASP A 355 -4.67 -8.82 -20.89
CA ASP A 355 -4.59 -7.55 -21.58
C ASP A 355 -3.18 -6.96 -21.42
N GLU A 356 -2.86 -5.99 -22.27
CA GLU A 356 -1.62 -5.24 -22.17
C GLU A 356 -1.52 -4.51 -20.82
N TRP A 357 -0.29 -4.38 -20.29
CA TRP A 357 -0.05 -3.63 -19.06
C TRP A 357 -0.63 -2.21 -19.16
N GLY A 358 -1.47 -1.84 -18.20
CA GLY A 358 -2.10 -0.51 -18.19
C GLY A 358 -3.28 -0.34 -19.15
N ALA A 359 -3.77 -1.42 -19.78
CA ALA A 359 -4.98 -1.35 -20.60
C ALA A 359 -6.24 -0.97 -19.79
N SER A 360 -6.26 -1.35 -18.50
CA SER A 360 -7.29 -0.98 -17.53
C SER A 360 -6.66 -0.97 -16.15
N CYS A 361 -6.81 0.12 -15.40
CA CYS A 361 -6.17 0.25 -14.10
C CYS A 361 -6.85 1.30 -13.23
N ASP A 362 -6.70 1.16 -11.93
CA ASP A 362 -7.22 2.12 -10.95
C ASP A 362 -6.15 2.41 -9.88
N ARG A 363 -6.14 3.63 -9.33
CA ARG A 363 -5.36 3.98 -8.15
C ARG A 363 -6.27 3.91 -6.93
N VAL A 364 -6.31 2.74 -6.29
CA VAL A 364 -7.19 2.44 -5.14
C VAL A 364 -6.42 2.25 -3.84
N ASP A 365 -5.10 2.15 -3.92
CA ASP A 365 -4.21 2.17 -2.77
C ASP A 365 -3.69 3.59 -2.59
N LEU A 366 -3.82 4.11 -1.37
CA LEU A 366 -3.49 5.50 -1.06
C LEU A 366 -2.56 5.58 0.13
N ILE A 367 -1.80 6.68 0.17
CA ILE A 367 -1.16 7.17 1.39
C ILE A 367 -1.75 8.55 1.67
N ILE A 368 -2.53 8.63 2.74
CA ILE A 368 -3.16 9.87 3.21
C ILE A 368 -2.44 10.29 4.48
N VAL A 369 -1.99 11.53 4.52
CA VAL A 369 -1.33 12.09 5.71
C VAL A 369 -2.22 13.16 6.34
N SER A 370 -2.13 13.38 7.65
CA SER A 370 -2.75 14.54 8.27
C SER A 370 -2.21 15.83 7.66
N LYS A 371 -3.06 16.84 7.51
CA LYS A 371 -2.66 18.13 6.95
C LYS A 371 -1.50 18.77 7.73
N SER A 372 -1.51 18.67 9.06
CA SER A 372 -0.38 19.15 9.90
C SER A 372 0.96 18.49 9.57
N LEU A 373 0.98 17.20 9.22
CA LEU A 373 2.20 16.49 8.84
C LEU A 373 2.73 16.97 7.49
N PHE A 374 1.82 17.23 6.55
CA PHE A 374 2.16 17.74 5.24
C PHE A 374 2.63 19.20 5.30
N ASP A 375 1.85 20.08 5.93
CA ASP A 375 2.12 21.52 6.01
C ASP A 375 3.41 21.83 6.79
N SER A 376 3.80 20.97 7.74
CA SER A 376 5.08 21.06 8.45
C SER A 376 6.29 20.57 7.63
N GLY A 377 6.10 20.16 6.37
CA GLY A 377 7.16 19.70 5.48
C GLY A 377 7.83 18.40 5.92
N ARG A 378 7.10 17.55 6.65
CA ARG A 378 7.60 16.26 7.15
C ARG A 378 7.37 15.11 6.18
N VAL A 379 6.50 15.28 5.18
CA VAL A 379 6.43 14.38 4.02
C VAL A 379 7.57 14.72 3.09
N LEU A 380 8.59 13.87 3.04
CA LEU A 380 9.81 14.13 2.26
C LEU A 380 9.65 13.66 0.81
N GLN A 381 9.06 12.49 0.62
CA GLN A 381 8.87 11.84 -0.68
C GLN A 381 7.70 10.87 -0.59
N ALA A 382 7.00 10.63 -1.70
CA ALA A 382 6.07 9.52 -1.87
C ALA A 382 6.08 9.07 -3.33
N ASP A 383 5.88 7.78 -3.57
CA ASP A 383 5.80 7.27 -4.94
C ASP A 383 5.04 5.94 -5.04
N ILE A 384 4.66 5.56 -6.26
CA ILE A 384 4.03 4.31 -6.65
C ILE A 384 4.99 3.53 -7.55
N LEU A 385 5.20 2.25 -7.23
CA LEU A 385 6.05 1.35 -8.00
C LEU A 385 5.29 0.72 -9.18
N ASP A 386 4.74 1.56 -10.06
CA ASP A 386 3.86 1.20 -11.18
C ASP A 386 4.61 0.44 -12.29
N SER A 387 4.85 -0.86 -12.07
CA SER A 387 5.47 -1.74 -13.06
C SER A 387 5.05 -3.22 -12.88
N PRO A 388 5.07 -4.04 -13.95
CA PRO A 388 4.80 -5.47 -13.85
C PRO A 388 5.74 -6.20 -12.88
N GLN A 389 7.00 -5.77 -12.80
CA GLN A 389 8.00 -6.37 -11.91
C GLN A 389 7.62 -6.19 -10.43
N GLU A 390 7.21 -4.99 -10.05
CA GLU A 390 6.89 -4.67 -8.66
C GLU A 390 5.48 -5.17 -8.27
N ARG A 391 4.56 -5.32 -9.23
CA ARG A 391 3.28 -6.02 -9.03
C ARG A 391 3.49 -7.48 -8.62
N GLY A 392 4.51 -8.12 -9.17
CA GLY A 392 4.82 -9.52 -8.92
C GLY A 392 3.61 -10.43 -9.20
N THR A 393 3.22 -11.22 -8.21
CA THR A 393 2.08 -12.16 -8.28
C THR A 393 0.74 -11.55 -7.88
N SER A 394 0.73 -10.31 -7.38
CA SER A 394 -0.50 -9.59 -7.01
C SER A 394 -1.19 -9.02 -8.25
N ASP A 395 -2.38 -8.46 -8.08
CA ASP A 395 -2.99 -7.47 -8.98
C ASP A 395 -2.69 -6.03 -8.54
N HIS A 396 -2.02 -5.82 -7.41
CA HIS A 396 -1.59 -4.49 -6.98
C HIS A 396 -0.07 -4.30 -7.00
N VAL A 397 0.37 -3.07 -7.24
CA VAL A 397 1.77 -2.64 -7.05
C VAL A 397 1.95 -1.96 -5.67
N PRO A 398 3.15 -2.01 -5.09
CA PRO A 398 3.45 -1.27 -3.87
C PRO A 398 3.51 0.25 -4.09
N LEU A 399 3.21 0.99 -3.03
CA LEU A 399 3.48 2.43 -2.93
C LEU A 399 4.15 2.73 -1.58
N TRP A 400 4.80 3.88 -1.48
CA TRP A 400 5.57 4.23 -0.30
C TRP A 400 5.60 5.73 -0.02
N VAL A 401 5.91 6.05 1.23
CA VAL A 401 6.17 7.41 1.71
C VAL A 401 7.42 7.43 2.58
N LYS A 402 8.20 8.50 2.48
CA LYS A 402 9.32 8.81 3.38
C LYS A 402 8.95 10.01 4.22
N LEU A 403 9.03 9.83 5.54
CA LEU A 403 8.61 10.82 6.53
C LEU A 403 9.79 11.21 7.41
N ARG A 404 9.86 12.48 7.77
CA ARG A 404 10.78 12.97 8.78
C ARG A 404 10.23 12.63 10.17
N LEU A 405 11.02 11.90 10.96
CA LEU A 405 10.73 11.67 12.37
C LEU A 405 11.08 12.91 13.19
N CYS A 406 10.49 13.01 14.38
CA CYS A 406 10.96 13.94 15.39
C CYS A 406 12.36 13.47 15.80
N GLY A 407 13.36 14.36 15.74
CA GLY A 407 14.74 14.06 16.13
C GLY A 407 15.19 14.82 17.35
#